data_AF-A0A370G5T4-F1
#
_entry.id   AF-A0A370G5T4-F1
#
_cell.length_a   1.000
_cell.length_b   1.000
_cell.length_c   1.000
_cell.angle_alpha   90.00
_cell.angle_beta   90.00
_cell.angle_gamma   90.00
#
_symmetry.space_group_name_H-M   'P 1'
#
loop_
_entity.id
_entity.type
_entity.pdbx_description
1 polymer ?
#
loop_
_entity_poly.entity_id
_entity_poly.type
_entity_poly.pdbx_seq_one_letter_code
_entity_poly.pdbx_strand_id
1 'polypeptide(L)' 'MKKGLSYLIPLFVTTLVLFYLVAGWLSTDHPAIVFFLAMMCADKIVEKNGWLIEFYEEGISKKPLDDMKKDR' A
#
# COMPACT_ATOMS: atom_id res chain seq x y z
N MET A 1 -10.78 14.64 0.70
CA MET A 1 -10.99 13.28 0.13
C MET A 1 -9.75 12.69 -0.57
N LYS A 2 -8.79 13.48 -1.09
CA LYS A 2 -7.56 12.95 -1.72
C LYS A 2 -6.67 12.08 -0.80
N LYS A 3 -6.59 12.40 0.50
CA LYS A 3 -5.83 11.63 1.50
C LYS A 3 -6.35 10.20 1.73
N GLY A 4 -7.66 9.99 1.60
CA GLY A 4 -8.25 8.65 1.78
C GLY A 4 -7.84 7.68 0.67
N LEU A 5 -7.78 8.16 -0.57
CA LEU A 5 -7.34 7.35 -1.72
C LEU A 5 -5.83 7.09 -1.68
N SER A 6 -5.06 8.10 -1.26
CA SER A 6 -3.61 8.01 -1.02
C SER A 6 -3.24 6.96 0.03
N TYR A 7 -4.12 6.74 1.02
CA TYR A 7 -3.95 5.68 2.02
C TYR A 7 -4.39 4.30 1.51
N LEU A 8 -5.48 4.25 0.75
CA LEU A 8 -6.11 3.00 0.34
C LEU A 8 -5.20 2.13 -0.54
N ILE A 9 -4.45 2.77 -1.43
CA ILE A 9 -3.57 2.09 -2.39
C ILE A 9 -2.38 1.42 -1.68
N PRO A 10 -1.56 2.12 -0.87
CA PRO A 10 -0.47 1.49 -0.12
C PRO A 10 -0.99 0.46 0.88
N LEU A 11 -2.15 0.67 1.50
CA LEU A 11 -2.80 -0.32 2.36
C LEU A 11 -3.11 -1.60 1.58
N PHE A 12 -3.73 -1.49 0.41
CA PHE A 12 -4.10 -2.63 -0.42
C PHE A 12 -2.87 -3.40 -0.91
N VAL A 13 -1.85 -2.69 -1.40
CA VAL A 13 -0.58 -3.30 -1.85
C VAL A 13 0.11 -4.01 -0.70
N THR A 14 0.23 -3.37 0.46
CA THR A 14 0.87 -3.94 1.65
C THR A 14 0.12 -5.18 2.12
N THR A 15 -1.22 -5.15 2.13
CA THR A 15 -2.07 -6.29 2.50
C THR A 15 -1.83 -7.48 1.57
N LEU A 16 -1.79 -7.26 0.25
CA LEU A 16 -1.52 -8.32 -0.71
C LEU A 16 -0.14 -8.93 -0.55
N VAL A 17 0.90 -8.12 -0.34
CA VAL A 17 2.27 -8.59 -0.12
C VAL A 17 2.34 -9.44 1.15
N LEU A 18 1.77 -8.96 2.28
CA LEU A 18 1.72 -9.74 3.52
C LEU A 18 0.94 -11.03 3.35
N PHE A 19 -0.21 -10.98 2.68
CA PHE A 19 -1.02 -12.16 2.45
C PHE A 19 -0.27 -13.20 1.63
N TYR A 20 0.37 -12.83 0.52
CA TYR A 20 1.15 -13.76 -0.29
C TYR A 20 2.35 -14.34 0.46
N LEU A 21 3.06 -13.53 1.24
CA LEU A 21 4.17 -14.00 2.07
C LEU A 21 3.70 -15.01 3.11
N VAL A 22 2.65 -14.67 3.87
CA VAL A 22 2.15 -15.53 4.94
C VAL A 22 1.46 -16.78 4.38
N ALA A 23 0.60 -16.65 3.37
CA ALA A 23 -0.07 -17.79 2.75
C ALA A 23 0.92 -18.73 2.06
N GLY A 24 1.94 -18.18 1.40
CA GLY A 24 3.02 -18.95 0.78
C GLY A 24 3.91 -19.67 1.80
N TRP A 25 4.20 -19.06 2.95
CA TRP A 25 5.04 -19.66 3.98
C TRP A 25 4.32 -20.64 4.90
N LEU A 26 3.08 -20.33 5.31
CA LEU A 26 2.35 -21.13 6.29
C LEU A 26 1.48 -22.24 5.69
N SER A 27 1.41 -22.36 4.35
CA SER A 27 0.53 -23.34 3.65
C SER A 27 -0.83 -23.49 4.34
N THR A 28 -1.50 -22.36 4.59
CA THR A 28 -2.64 -22.33 5.51
C THR A 28 -3.90 -22.92 4.89
N ASP A 29 -4.57 -23.81 5.64
CA ASP A 29 -5.87 -24.41 5.27
C ASP A 29 -7.04 -23.39 5.24
N HIS A 30 -6.87 -22.23 5.85
CA HIS A 30 -7.88 -21.17 5.96
C HIS A 30 -7.39 -19.82 5.44
N PRO A 31 -7.29 -19.63 4.12
CA PRO A 31 -6.74 -18.42 3.51
C PRO A 31 -7.52 -17.15 3.88
N ALA A 32 -8.83 -17.26 4.12
CA ALA A 32 -9.65 -16.12 4.52
C ALA A 32 -9.22 -15.50 5.86
N ILE A 33 -8.84 -16.33 6.84
CA ILE A 33 -8.40 -15.86 8.17
C ILE A 33 -7.04 -15.17 8.05
N VAL A 34 -6.13 -15.75 7.26
CA VAL A 34 -4.80 -15.18 6.98
C VAL A 34 -4.93 -13.83 6.28
N PHE A 35 -5.85 -13.71 5.33
CA PHE A 35 -6.13 -12.45 4.65
C PHE A 35 -6.62 -11.38 5.64
N PHE A 36 -7.52 -11.75 6.55
CA PHE A 36 -8.03 -10.83 7.55
C PHE A 36 -6.93 -10.36 8.52
N LEU A 37 -6.08 -11.27 8.99
CA LEU A 37 -4.91 -10.91 9.80
C LEU A 37 -3.93 -10.02 9.03
N ALA A 38 -3.65 -10.35 7.77
CA ALA A 38 -2.78 -9.56 6.91
C ALA A 38 -3.32 -8.13 6.75
N MET A 39 -4.64 -7.96 6.61
CA MET A 39 -5.28 -6.65 6.53
C MET A 39 -5.13 -5.85 7.83
N MET A 40 -5.36 -6.47 9.00
CA MET A 40 -5.16 -5.80 10.30
C MET A 40 -3.70 -5.42 10.53
N CYS A 41 -2.76 -6.28 10.16
CA CYS A 41 -1.33 -5.99 10.24
C CYS A 41 -0.94 -4.89 9.25
N ALA A 42 -1.43 -4.93 8.01
CA ALA A 42 -1.15 -3.92 7.00
C ALA A 42 -1.67 -2.55 7.42
N ASP A 43 -2.86 -2.47 8.02
CA ASP A 43 -3.39 -1.21 8.57
C ASP A 43 -2.46 -0.63 9.64
N LYS A 44 -2.02 -1.45 10.60
CA LYS A 44 -1.06 -1.01 11.63
C LYS A 44 0.31 -0.63 11.05
N ILE A 45 0.77 -1.34 10.02
CA ILE A 45 2.02 -1.03 9.35
C ILE A 45 1.92 0.31 8.63
N VAL A 46 0.89 0.54 7.82
CA VAL A 46 0.72 1.79 7.06
C VAL A 46 0.45 2.97 8.00
N GLU A 47 -0.34 2.78 9.06
CA GLU A 47 -0.61 3.80 10.07
C GLU A 47 0.67 4.21 10.83
N LYS A 48 1.51 3.23 11.21
CA LYS A 48 2.77 3.50 11.95
C LYS A 48 3.89 3.98 11.03
N ASN A 49 3.85 3.61 9.76
CA ASN A 49 4.84 3.94 8.75
C ASN A 49 4.27 4.96 7.75
N GLY A 50 3.90 6.13 8.24
CA GLY A 50 3.40 7.24 7.41
C GLY A 50 4.32 7.63 6.25
N TRP A 51 5.62 7.29 6.35
CA TRP A 51 6.60 7.45 5.27
C TRP A 51 6.24 6.67 4.00
N LEU A 52 5.48 5.57 4.08
CA LEU A 52 5.01 4.82 2.90
C LEU A 52 3.98 5.64 2.09
N ILE A 53 3.15 6.40 2.79
CA ILE A 53 2.15 7.28 2.19
C ILE A 53 2.87 8.49 1.58
N GLU A 54 3.83 9.07 2.30
CA GLU A 54 4.65 10.18 1.80
C GLU A 54 5.45 9.79 0.55
N PHE A 55 6.06 8.61 0.53
CA PHE A 55 6.77 8.09 -0.64
C PHE A 55 5.84 7.88 -1.84
N TYR A 56 4.61 7.40 -1.58
CA TYR A 56 3.59 7.27 -2.61
C TYR A 56 3.13 8.64 -3.16
N GLU A 57 2.91 9.63 -2.27
CA GLU A 57 2.53 10.98 -2.65
C GLU A 57 3.65 11.72 -3.39
N GLU A 58 4.92 11.56 -2.99
CA GLU A 58 6.08 12.11 -3.72
C GLU A 58 6.24 11.50 -5.11
N GLY A 59 6.03 10.19 -5.24
CA GLY A 59 6.05 9.50 -6.54
C GLY A 59 4.96 10.01 -7.49
N ILE A 60 3.79 10.37 -6.97
CA ILE A 60 2.70 10.99 -7.76
C ILE A 60 3.01 12.46 -8.05
N SER A 61 3.55 13.21 -7.10
CA SER A 61 3.85 14.65 -7.22
C SER A 61 4.96 14.96 -8.22
N LYS A 62 5.90 14.03 -8.46
CA LYS A 62 6.89 14.16 -9.55
C LYS A 62 6.28 14.04 -10.96
N LYS A 63 5.11 13.41 -11.11
CA LYS A 63 4.51 13.16 -12.42
C LYS A 63 3.90 14.38 -13.13
N PRO A 64 3.25 15.37 -12.48
CA PRO A 64 2.65 16.49 -13.21
C PRO A 64 3.62 17.63 -13.61
N LEU A 65 4.90 17.64 -13.21
CA LEU A 65 5.82 18.76 -13.50
C LEU A 65 6.79 18.52 -14.66
N ASP A 66 7.12 17.25 -14.96
CA ASP A 66 7.96 16.93 -16.12
C ASP A 66 7.17 16.98 -17.43
N ASP A 67 5.88 16.64 -17.38
CA ASP A 67 4.99 16.73 -18.55
C ASP A 67 4.69 18.17 -18.98
N MET A 68 4.82 19.15 -18.06
CA MET A 68 4.65 20.59 -18.39
C MET A 68 5.93 21.30 -18.83
N LYS A 69 7.11 20.70 -18.63
CA LYS A 69 8.39 21.27 -19.08
C LYS A 69 8.78 20.87 -20.49
N LYS A 70 8.11 19.89 -21.09
CA LYS A 70 8.39 19.41 -22.45
C LYS A 70 7.70 20.22 -23.55
N ASP A 71 6.78 21.12 -23.17
CA ASP A 71 6.03 21.99 -24.09
C ASP A 71 6.49 23.47 -24.08
N ARG A 72 7.71 23.75 -23.59
CA ARG A 72 8.35 25.08 -23.73
C ARG A 72 9.71 24.99 -24.40
#